data_AF-A0A0A0KNF4-F1
#
_entry.id   AF-A0A0A0KNF4-F1
#
_cell.length_a   1.000
_cell.length_b   1.000
_cell.length_c   1.000
_cell.angle_alpha   90.00
_cell.angle_beta   90.00
_cell.angle_gamma   90.00
#
_symmetry.space_group_name_H-M   'P 1'
#
loop_
_entity.id
_entity.type
_entity.pdbx_description
1 polymer ?
#
loop_
_entity_poly.entity_id
_entity_poly.type
_entity_poly.pdbx_seq_one_letter_code
_entity_poly.pdbx_strand_id
1 'polypeptide(L)'
;MGSCDGGGGGGGGDLRKQMTELSKTLKEGERILAPTRRPDGTLRKPIRIRAGYVPQEEVAIYQSKGALWKKEMASHDEPPGYDPPTTDVKTKTKSAKRNERKKEKRLQAAHEKDKVLEQVVV
;
A
#
# COMPACT_ATOMS: atom_id res chain seq x y z
N MET A 1 -7.09 -21.17 -36.05
CA MET A 1 -6.15 -20.38 -35.22
C MET A 1 -4.75 -20.63 -35.76
N GLY A 2 -4.17 -19.63 -36.43
CA GLY A 2 -2.91 -19.78 -37.16
C GLY A 2 -1.72 -19.91 -36.22
N SER A 3 -0.97 -21.01 -36.36
CA SER A 3 0.32 -21.23 -35.74
C SER A 3 1.33 -20.21 -36.28
N CYS A 4 1.82 -19.30 -35.44
CA CYS A 4 2.91 -18.40 -35.80
C CYS A 4 4.25 -19.11 -35.54
N ASP A 5 4.67 -19.86 -36.55
CA ASP A 5 6.01 -20.45 -36.65
C ASP A 5 7.05 -19.32 -36.74
N GLY A 6 7.62 -18.95 -35.58
CA GLY A 6 8.60 -17.88 -35.45
C GLY A 6 9.98 -18.34 -35.92
N GLY A 7 10.18 -18.38 -37.23
CA GLY A 7 11.43 -18.74 -37.90
C GLY A 7 12.68 -18.10 -37.26
N GLY A 8 13.63 -18.98 -36.91
CA GLY A 8 14.94 -18.63 -36.39
C GLY A 8 15.78 -17.92 -37.43
N GLY A 9 16.13 -16.66 -37.16
CA GLY A 9 17.05 -15.86 -37.98
C GLY A 9 18.47 -15.94 -37.41
N GLY A 10 19.36 -16.62 -38.15
CA GLY A 10 20.77 -16.83 -37.82
C GLY A 10 21.64 -15.56 -37.92
N GLY A 11 21.54 -14.69 -36.90
CA GLY A 11 22.43 -13.53 -36.72
C GLY A 11 23.12 -13.48 -35.34
N GLY A 12 23.08 -14.58 -34.58
CA GLY A 12 23.55 -14.61 -33.18
C GLY A 12 25.07 -14.56 -33.01
N GLY A 13 25.84 -14.88 -34.05
CA GLY A 13 27.30 -14.95 -34.00
C GLY A 13 27.97 -13.57 -33.86
N ASP A 14 27.54 -12.59 -34.65
CA ASP A 14 28.14 -11.26 -34.66
C ASP A 14 27.73 -10.43 -33.45
N LEU A 15 26.53 -10.65 -32.92
CA LEU A 15 26.06 -10.01 -31.69
C LEU A 15 26.79 -10.51 -30.46
N ARG A 16 27.09 -11.82 -30.40
CA ARG A 16 27.93 -12.38 -29.34
C ARG A 16 29.32 -11.76 -29.38
N LYS A 17 29.91 -11.62 -30.57
CA LYS A 17 31.21 -10.93 -30.75
C LYS A 17 31.14 -9.48 -30.30
N GLN A 18 30.15 -8.70 -30.77
CA GLN A 18 29.95 -7.31 -30.36
C GLN A 18 29.70 -7.18 -28.84
N MET A 19 28.95 -8.09 -28.23
CA MET A 19 28.74 -8.09 -26.79
C MET A 19 30.05 -8.37 -26.03
N THR A 20 30.87 -9.32 -26.52
CA THR A 20 32.18 -9.63 -25.93
C THR A 20 33.19 -8.51 -26.11
N GLU A 21 33.11 -7.74 -27.20
CA GLU A 21 33.95 -6.57 -27.43
C GLU A 21 33.55 -5.41 -26.52
N LEU A 22 32.24 -5.16 -26.40
CA LEU A 22 31.73 -4.14 -25.49
C LEU A 22 32.06 -4.48 -24.04
N SER A 23 31.94 -5.76 -23.63
CA SER A 23 32.28 -6.21 -22.27
C SER A 23 33.76 -6.05 -21.92
N LYS A 24 34.67 -6.13 -22.90
CA LYS A 24 36.12 -5.88 -22.67
C LYS A 24 36.41 -4.43 -22.32
N THR A 25 35.54 -3.49 -22.71
CA THR A 25 35.70 -2.06 -22.45
C THR A 25 34.91 -1.57 -21.24
N LEU A 26 34.28 -2.46 -20.47
CA LEU A 26 33.52 -2.09 -19.29
C LEU A 26 34.46 -1.79 -18.12
N LYS A 27 34.24 -0.63 -17.49
CA LYS A 27 34.87 -0.30 -16.21
C LYS A 27 34.10 -0.97 -15.07
N GLU A 28 34.76 -1.16 -13.92
CA GLU A 28 34.16 -1.79 -12.75
C GLU A 28 32.81 -1.13 -12.39
N GLY A 29 31.76 -1.94 -12.33
CA GLY A 29 30.40 -1.50 -11.99
C GLY A 29 29.53 -1.05 -13.17
N GLU A 30 30.05 -0.90 -14.40
CA GLU A 30 29.23 -0.72 -15.59
C GLU A 30 28.48 -2.03 -15.93
N ARG A 31 27.24 -1.92 -16.42
CA ARG A 31 26.41 -3.07 -16.83
C ARG A 31 25.97 -2.94 -18.28
N ILE A 32 25.82 -4.05 -19.01
CA ILE A 32 25.27 -4.07 -20.37
C ILE A 32 23.93 -4.79 -20.37
N LEU A 33 22.89 -4.17 -20.93
CA LEU A 33 21.67 -4.87 -21.32
C LEU A 33 21.85 -5.56 -22.67
N ALA A 34 21.36 -6.79 -22.75
CA ALA A 34 21.38 -7.58 -23.96
C ALA A 34 20.57 -6.93 -25.10
N PRO A 35 20.97 -7.15 -26.38
CA PRO A 35 20.17 -6.78 -27.55
C PRO A 35 18.74 -7.36 -27.48
N THR A 36 17.71 -6.54 -27.69
CA THR A 36 16.30 -6.98 -27.70
C THR A 36 15.73 -7.02 -29.11
N ARG A 37 14.79 -7.94 -29.37
CA ARG A 37 14.17 -8.11 -30.70
C ARG A 37 12.99 -7.15 -30.89
N ARG A 38 12.94 -6.47 -32.03
CA ARG A 38 11.78 -5.67 -32.44
C ARG A 38 10.66 -6.57 -33.02
N PRO A 39 9.41 -6.10 -33.09
CA PRO A 39 8.33 -6.85 -33.75
C PRO A 39 8.61 -7.19 -35.22
N ASP A 40 9.37 -6.37 -35.94
CA ASP A 40 9.84 -6.64 -37.32
C ASP A 40 10.98 -7.68 -37.39
N GLY A 41 11.48 -8.17 -36.24
CA GLY A 41 12.53 -9.17 -36.16
C GLY A 41 13.95 -8.60 -36.08
N THR A 42 14.16 -7.34 -36.43
CA THR A 42 15.46 -6.67 -36.29
C THR A 42 15.84 -6.49 -34.82
N LEU A 43 17.12 -6.64 -34.48
CA LEU A 43 17.61 -6.48 -33.11
C LEU A 43 17.97 -5.02 -32.80
N ARG A 44 17.68 -4.61 -31.57
CA ARG A 44 18.11 -3.32 -31.02
C ARG A 44 19.55 -3.45 -30.56
N LYS A 45 20.30 -2.34 -30.65
CA LYS A 45 21.66 -2.29 -30.12
C LYS A 45 21.67 -2.57 -28.60
N PRO A 46 22.74 -3.19 -28.07
CA PRO A 46 22.93 -3.33 -26.63
C PRO A 46 23.05 -1.96 -25.95
N ILE A 47 22.58 -1.86 -24.70
CA ILE A 47 22.55 -0.60 -23.93
C ILE A 47 23.59 -0.68 -22.82
N ARG A 48 24.44 0.34 -22.67
CA ARG A 48 25.40 0.47 -21.57
C ARG A 48 24.79 1.27 -20.43
N ILE A 49 24.85 0.74 -19.22
CA ILE A 49 24.46 1.39 -17.97
C ILE A 49 25.72 1.85 -17.23
N ARG A 50 25.71 3.11 -16.78
CA ARG A 50 26.81 3.71 -15.99
C ARG A 50 26.93 3.03 -14.62
N ALA A 51 28.16 2.95 -14.11
CA ALA A 51 28.41 2.48 -12.76
C ALA A 51 27.64 3.34 -11.73
N GLY A 52 26.96 2.69 -10.78
CA GLY A 52 26.16 3.34 -9.75
C GLY A 52 24.79 3.89 -10.21
N TYR A 53 24.36 3.63 -11.45
CA TYR A 53 23.00 3.98 -11.87
C TYR A 53 21.97 3.05 -11.23
N VAL A 54 21.05 3.62 -10.47
CA VAL A 54 19.91 2.93 -9.86
C VAL A 54 18.65 3.32 -10.65
N PRO A 55 17.88 2.35 -11.18
CA PRO A 55 16.62 2.62 -11.87
C PRO A 55 15.62 3.36 -10.98
N GLN A 56 14.81 4.23 -11.58
CA GLN A 56 13.82 5.04 -10.85
C GLN A 56 12.79 4.18 -10.08
N GLU A 57 12.54 2.95 -10.52
CA GLU A 57 11.68 1.98 -9.83
C GLU A 57 12.23 1.57 -8.46
N GLU A 58 13.56 1.54 -8.30
CA GLU A 58 14.23 1.23 -7.04
C GLU A 58 14.53 2.47 -6.19
N VAL A 59 14.49 3.67 -6.80
CA VAL A 59 14.64 4.94 -6.08
C VAL A 59 13.37 5.21 -5.27
N ALA A 60 13.48 5.12 -3.96
CA ALA A 60 12.39 5.42 -3.04
C ALA A 60 11.80 6.80 -3.35
N ILE A 61 10.50 6.83 -3.66
CA ILE A 61 9.76 8.07 -3.87
C ILE A 61 9.85 8.87 -2.57
N TYR A 62 10.27 10.13 -2.66
CA TYR A 62 10.36 11.01 -1.50
C TYR A 62 9.02 11.05 -0.76
N GLN A 63 9.05 10.68 0.51
CA GLN A 63 7.94 10.83 1.44
C GLN A 63 8.30 11.96 2.40
N SER A 64 7.44 12.99 2.46
CA SER A 64 7.65 14.09 3.40
C SER A 64 7.54 13.58 4.85
N LYS A 65 8.23 14.24 5.77
CA LYS A 65 8.21 13.85 7.20
C LYS A 65 6.78 13.77 7.75
N GLY A 66 5.90 14.67 7.31
CA GLY A 66 4.47 14.66 7.68
C GLY A 66 3.65 13.56 7.01
N ALA A 67 4.02 13.10 5.81
CA ALA A 67 3.39 11.94 5.17
C ALA A 67 3.76 10.64 5.90
N LEU A 68 5.02 10.50 6.30
CA LEU A 68 5.48 9.40 7.15
C LEU A 68 4.76 9.41 8.51
N TRP A 69 4.71 10.57 9.18
CA TRP A 69 4.01 10.70 10.46
C TRP A 69 2.52 10.35 10.35
N LYS A 70 1.83 10.80 9.30
CA LYS A 70 0.42 10.45 9.07
C LYS A 70 0.24 8.95 8.80
N LYS A 71 1.16 8.32 8.07
CA LYS A 71 1.15 6.87 7.84
C LYS A 71 1.38 6.09 9.14
N GLU A 72 2.31 6.53 9.98
CA GLU A 72 2.58 5.93 11.30
C GLU A 72 1.38 6.09 12.23
N MET A 73 0.78 7.28 12.32
CA MET A 73 -0.43 7.50 13.11
C MET A 73 -1.61 6.68 12.61
N ALA A 74 -1.79 6.55 11.29
CA ALA A 74 -2.85 5.72 10.72
C ALA A 74 -2.60 4.21 10.91
N SER A 75 -1.34 3.80 11.14
CA SER A 75 -1.00 2.41 11.45
C SER A 75 -1.19 2.09 12.95
N HIS A 76 -1.18 3.12 13.81
CA HIS A 76 -1.60 3.02 15.19
C HIS A 76 -3.14 3.19 15.26
N ASP A 77 -3.88 2.09 15.10
CA ASP A 77 -5.34 2.04 15.28
C ASP A 77 -5.78 2.48 16.69
N GLU A 78 -4.85 2.45 17.65
CA GLU A 78 -5.08 2.87 19.02
C GLU A 78 -4.33 4.18 19.30
N PRO A 79 -5.03 5.21 19.82
CA PRO A 79 -4.39 6.47 20.16
C PRO A 79 -3.27 6.20 21.19
N PRO A 80 -2.11 6.86 21.08
CA PRO A 80 -1.02 6.70 22.03
C PRO A 80 -1.52 6.95 23.46
N GLY A 81 -1.47 5.92 24.32
CA GLY A 81 -2.04 5.94 25.66
C GLY A 81 -3.43 5.28 25.81
N TYR A 82 -3.91 4.58 24.78
CA TYR A 82 -5.08 3.71 24.91
C TYR A 82 -4.73 2.47 25.73
N ASP A 83 -5.13 2.49 27.00
CA ASP A 83 -5.28 1.28 27.80
C ASP A 83 -6.66 0.71 27.45
N PRO A 84 -6.78 -0.44 26.76
CA PRO A 84 -8.09 -1.04 26.54
C PRO A 84 -8.71 -1.24 27.92
N PRO A 85 -9.98 -0.83 28.14
CA PRO A 85 -10.60 -1.04 29.43
C PRO A 85 -10.63 -2.54 29.69
N THR A 86 -9.70 -3.00 30.53
CA THR A 86 -9.79 -4.32 31.12
C THR A 86 -11.17 -4.40 31.75
N THR A 87 -11.84 -5.52 31.52
CA THR A 87 -13.20 -5.80 31.94
C THR A 87 -13.30 -5.97 33.46
N ASP A 88 -12.75 -5.02 34.21
CA ASP A 88 -12.79 -4.98 35.65
C ASP A 88 -13.96 -4.09 36.05
N VAL A 89 -14.99 -4.78 36.50
CA VAL A 89 -16.22 -4.30 37.11
C VAL A 89 -15.88 -3.24 38.16
N LYS A 90 -15.71 -1.99 37.74
CA LYS A 90 -15.77 -0.82 38.63
C LYS A 90 -17.19 -0.80 39.15
N THR A 91 -17.39 -1.38 40.34
CA THR A 91 -18.63 -1.30 41.09
C THR A 91 -19.01 0.18 41.18
N LYS A 92 -20.00 0.58 40.38
CA LYS A 92 -20.48 1.96 40.31
C LYS A 92 -20.80 2.39 41.73
N THR A 93 -20.23 3.51 42.16
CA THR A 93 -20.51 4.10 43.47
C THR A 93 -22.03 4.24 43.68
N LYS A 94 -22.50 4.16 44.93
CA LYS A 94 -23.95 4.24 45.24
C LYS A 94 -24.62 5.47 44.60
N SER A 95 -23.88 6.57 44.37
CA SER A 95 -24.38 7.76 43.67
C SER A 95 -24.54 7.54 42.16
N ALA A 96 -23.59 6.89 41.49
CA ALA A 96 -23.66 6.57 40.07
C ALA A 96 -24.87 5.67 39.75
N LYS A 97 -25.14 4.66 40.57
CA LYS A 97 -26.33 3.79 40.42
C LYS A 97 -27.66 4.55 40.62
N ARG A 98 -27.70 5.53 41.54
CA ARG A 98 -28.88 6.39 41.73
C ARG A 98 -29.11 7.34 40.54
N ASN A 99 -28.03 7.89 39.98
CA ASN A 99 -28.11 8.79 38.83
C ASN A 99 -28.54 8.05 37.55
N GLU A 100 -28.05 6.83 37.33
CA GLU A 100 -28.48 5.98 36.21
C GLU A 100 -29.96 5.62 36.32
N ARG A 101 -30.42 5.19 37.50
CA ARG A 101 -31.86 4.90 37.73
C ARG A 101 -32.74 6.14 37.52
N LYS A 102 -32.27 7.34 37.88
CA LYS A 102 -32.99 8.60 37.63
C LYS A 102 -33.05 8.92 36.13
N LYS A 103 -31.97 8.65 35.38
CA LYS A 103 -31.92 8.83 33.92
C LYS A 103 -32.84 7.85 33.21
N GLU A 104 -32.81 6.57 33.59
CA GLU A 104 -33.70 5.53 33.05
C GLU A 104 -35.17 5.84 33.33
N LYS A 105 -35.53 6.24 34.56
CA LYS A 105 -36.92 6.64 34.86
C LYS A 105 -37.37 7.85 34.05
N ARG A 106 -36.48 8.81 33.77
CA ARG A 106 -36.79 9.97 32.92
C ARG A 106 -37.01 9.55 31.47
N LEU A 107 -36.21 8.62 30.96
CA LEU A 107 -36.35 8.09 29.61
C LEU A 107 -37.62 7.25 29.45
N GLN A 108 -37.96 6.41 30.43
CA GLN A 108 -39.22 5.66 30.44
C GLN A 108 -40.42 6.59 30.48
N ALA A 109 -40.41 7.61 31.35
CA ALA A 109 -41.49 8.59 31.41
C ALA A 109 -41.60 9.44 30.13
N ALA A 110 -40.50 9.69 29.42
CA ALA A 110 -40.53 10.34 28.11
C ALA A 110 -41.16 9.40 27.07
N HIS A 111 -40.69 8.16 27.00
CA HIS A 111 -41.22 7.14 26.09
C HIS A 111 -42.71 6.82 26.34
N GLU A 112 -43.16 6.80 27.59
CA GLU A 112 -44.57 6.65 27.93
C GLU A 112 -45.40 7.87 27.52
N LYS A 113 -44.88 9.10 27.71
CA LYS A 113 -45.54 10.31 27.22
C LYS A 113 -45.63 10.34 25.72
N ASP A 114 -44.56 9.97 25.02
CA ASP A 114 -44.52 9.91 23.56
C ASP A 114 -45.54 8.87 23.04
N LYS A 115 -45.63 7.70 23.70
CA LYS A 115 -46.61 6.66 23.37
C LYS A 115 -48.06 7.09 23.65
N VAL A 116 -48.30 7.85 24.72
CA VAL A 116 -49.64 8.41 25.03
C VAL A 116 -50.02 9.50 24.03
N LEU A 117 -49.06 10.34 23.61
CA LEU A 117 -49.29 11.34 22.56
C LEU A 117 -49.59 10.67 21.22
N GLU A 118 -48.90 9.59 20.86
CA GLU A 118 -49.22 8.81 19.65
C GLU A 118 -50.63 8.17 19.72
N GLN A 119 -51.07 7.68 20.88
CA GLN A 119 -52.42 7.11 21.04
C GLN A 119 -53.55 8.13 21.03
N VAL A 120 -53.28 9.41 21.30
CA VAL A 120 -54.27 10.51 21.26
C VAL A 120 -54.39 11.12 19.86
N VAL A 121 -53.41 10.88 18.98
CA VAL A 121 -53.36 11.41 17.60
C VAL A 121 -53.89 10.39 16.56
N VAL A 122 -54.42 9.24 17.00
CA VAL A 122 -55.16 8.26 16.19
C VAL A 122 -56.63 8.28 16.57
#